data_AF-A0A7D9LYI8-F1
#
_entry.id   AF-A0A7D9LYI8-F1
#
_cell.length_a   1.000
_cell.length_b   1.000
_cell.length_c   1.000
_cell.angle_alpha   90.00
_cell.angle_beta   90.00
_cell.angle_gamma   90.00
#
_symmetry.space_group_name_H-M   'P 1'
#
loop_
_entity.id
_entity.type
_entity.pdbx_description
1 polymer ?
#
loop_
_entity_poly.entity_id
_entity_poly.type
_entity_poly.pdbx_seq_one_letter_code
_entity_poly.pdbx_strand_id
1 'polypeptide(L)'
;MLYGSELWQLNCNDIVELEKVQNITVRIMQGLLPGISGSAARGLLGLPPIEAEVDKRKLYFLGRLILMSHGVQCRKIFLMRLIRWKWNHTNTLKGFIPNIVRILLKYDLMDFLTGYILSDQFPNKSAWKKIVKKHIYEYYNNIWQEKISTHGQLKLYAEVHPVNEISPWWLLARMKPDFMKQINDVLRLLCGSYKIKGKRVNKPETYRDYCNVCNSNFLNPVKHALLYCNGTSQLREELWEWINDTMPIEMTVHLASLTDMEFLLVILGKKLEVLCANTDIWTELLLKSASYVSFCYRSNLVS
;
A
#
# COMPACT_ATOMS: atom_id res chain seq x y z
N MET A 1 13.59 15.20 -2.58
CA MET A 1 12.95 16.45 -3.04
C MET A 1 11.85 16.92 -2.05
N LEU A 2 12.14 17.02 -0.74
CA LEU A 2 11.20 17.55 0.27
C LEU A 2 11.92 18.43 1.31
N TYR A 3 13.04 19.03 0.90
CA TYR A 3 13.81 19.88 1.78
C TYR A 3 12.99 21.12 2.16
N GLY A 4 12.95 21.47 3.45
CA GLY A 4 12.18 22.61 3.96
C GLY A 4 10.66 22.38 4.06
N SER A 5 10.17 21.16 3.79
CA SER A 5 8.73 20.88 3.82
C SER A 5 8.11 21.02 5.21
N GLU A 6 8.93 21.02 6.27
CA GLU A 6 8.49 21.33 7.63
C GLU A 6 7.96 22.76 7.80
N LEU A 7 8.24 23.67 6.85
CA LEU A 7 7.78 25.06 6.86
C LEU A 7 6.67 25.34 5.84
N TRP A 8 6.34 24.38 4.98
CA TRP A 8 5.35 24.58 3.93
C TRP A 8 3.94 24.79 4.49
N GLN A 9 3.22 25.77 3.96
CA GLN A 9 1.81 26.01 4.25
C GLN A 9 0.97 25.59 3.05
N LEU A 10 0.97 24.29 2.78
CA LEU A 10 0.20 23.71 1.68
C LEU A 10 -1.31 23.84 1.95
N ASN A 11 -2.03 24.35 0.97
CA ASN A 11 -3.49 24.27 0.92
C ASN A 11 -3.93 22.92 0.31
N CYS A 12 -5.24 22.67 0.26
CA CYS A 12 -5.78 21.41 -0.26
C CYS A 12 -5.42 21.18 -1.74
N ASN A 13 -5.40 22.23 -2.56
CA ASN A 13 -5.06 22.12 -3.98
C ASN A 13 -3.58 21.74 -4.17
N ASP A 14 -2.68 22.33 -3.39
CA ASP A 14 -1.25 22.00 -3.45
C ASP A 14 -1.01 20.52 -3.11
N ILE A 15 -1.72 20.01 -2.10
CA ILE A 15 -1.65 18.59 -1.70
C ILE A 15 -2.16 17.71 -2.84
N VAL A 16 -3.30 18.05 -3.45
CA VAL A 16 -3.88 17.30 -4.57
C VAL A 16 -2.91 17.26 -5.76
N GLU A 17 -2.27 18.36 -6.11
CA GLU A 17 -1.29 18.40 -7.20
C GLU A 17 -0.04 17.57 -6.89
N LEU A 18 0.50 17.67 -5.67
CA LEU A 18 1.63 16.84 -5.25
C LEU A 18 1.28 15.35 -5.25
N GLU A 19 0.07 14.99 -4.82
CA GLU A 19 -0.40 13.60 -4.87
C GLU A 19 -0.61 13.10 -6.30
N LYS A 20 -1.08 13.93 -7.23
CA LYS A 20 -1.16 13.59 -8.65
C LYS A 20 0.23 13.26 -9.21
N VAL A 21 1.23 14.11 -8.93
CA VAL A 21 2.61 13.88 -9.36
C VAL A 21 3.18 12.60 -8.74
N GLN A 22 2.97 12.38 -7.44
CA GLN A 22 3.39 11.15 -6.76
C GLN A 22 2.76 9.92 -7.43
N ASN A 23 1.46 9.94 -7.71
CA ASN A 23 0.74 8.82 -8.32
C ASN A 23 1.26 8.51 -9.73
N ILE A 24 1.49 9.53 -10.55
CA ILE A 24 2.06 9.37 -11.89
C ILE A 24 3.45 8.74 -11.78
N THR A 25 4.30 9.30 -10.93
CA THR A 25 5.68 8.83 -10.74
C THR A 25 5.72 7.37 -10.28
N VAL A 26 4.91 7.04 -9.26
CA VAL A 26 4.84 5.70 -8.68
C VAL A 26 4.32 4.66 -9.69
N ARG A 27 3.37 5.03 -10.56
CA ARG A 27 2.91 4.15 -11.64
C ARG A 27 4.00 3.92 -12.68
N ILE A 28 4.70 4.98 -13.10
CA ILE A 28 5.78 4.89 -14.09
C ILE A 28 6.92 4.01 -13.57
N MET A 29 7.36 4.21 -12.32
CA MET A 29 8.40 3.40 -11.67
C MET A 29 8.08 1.91 -11.68
N GLN A 30 6.80 1.57 -11.56
CA GLN A 30 6.31 0.20 -11.50
C GLN A 30 5.86 -0.37 -12.86
N GLY A 31 5.90 0.41 -13.95
CA GLY A 31 5.37 -0.03 -15.25
C GLY A 31 3.85 -0.30 -15.27
N LEU A 32 3.10 0.35 -14.36
CA LEU A 32 1.66 0.20 -14.22
C LEU A 32 0.89 1.03 -15.26
N LEU A 33 -0.30 0.55 -15.65
CA LEU A 33 -1.14 1.25 -16.63
C LEU A 33 -1.71 2.58 -16.07
N PRO A 34 -1.95 3.60 -16.92
CA PRO A 34 -2.46 4.92 -16.50
C PRO A 34 -3.84 4.93 -15.81
N GLY A 35 -4.53 3.79 -15.70
CA GLY A 35 -5.84 3.67 -15.04
C GLY A 35 -5.82 3.08 -13.64
N ILE A 36 -4.68 2.54 -13.16
CA ILE A 36 -4.63 1.91 -11.84
C ILE A 36 -4.82 2.97 -10.75
N SER A 37 -5.64 2.68 -9.75
CA SER A 37 -5.83 3.57 -8.59
C SER A 37 -4.48 3.99 -7.98
N GLY A 38 -4.33 5.28 -7.69
CA GLY A 38 -3.12 5.80 -7.04
C GLY A 38 -2.89 5.16 -5.67
N SER A 39 -3.97 4.84 -4.95
CA SER A 39 -3.90 4.14 -3.67
C SER A 39 -3.33 2.72 -3.79
N ALA A 40 -3.70 1.99 -4.84
CA ALA A 40 -3.14 0.65 -5.10
C ALA A 40 -1.66 0.76 -5.51
N ALA A 41 -1.35 1.67 -6.44
CA ALA A 41 0.02 1.87 -6.92
C ALA A 41 0.98 2.26 -5.78
N ARG A 42 0.59 3.16 -4.88
CA ARG A 42 1.39 3.51 -3.69
C ARG A 42 1.43 2.37 -2.68
N GLY A 43 0.29 1.69 -2.49
CA GLY A 43 0.17 0.59 -1.54
C GLY A 43 1.10 -0.58 -1.85
N LEU A 44 1.30 -0.89 -3.14
CA LEU A 44 2.27 -1.90 -3.57
C LEU A 44 3.71 -1.61 -3.12
N LEU A 45 4.07 -0.33 -2.96
CA LEU A 45 5.39 0.08 -2.52
C LEU A 45 5.44 0.43 -1.02
N GLY A 46 4.36 0.22 -0.27
CA GLY A 46 4.24 0.67 1.12
C GLY A 46 4.41 2.18 1.28
N LEU A 47 4.09 2.97 0.25
CA LEU A 47 4.31 4.41 0.25
C LEU A 47 3.08 5.13 0.82
N PRO A 48 3.25 5.97 1.86
CA PRO A 48 2.17 6.83 2.29
C PRO A 48 1.96 7.98 1.28
N PRO A 49 0.82 8.68 1.35
CA PRO A 49 0.63 9.90 0.56
C PRO A 49 1.69 10.95 0.93
N ILE A 50 2.01 11.83 -0.01
CA ILE A 50 3.02 12.88 0.17
C ILE A 50 2.72 13.79 1.38
N GLU A 51 1.45 14.03 1.67
CA GLU A 51 1.00 14.79 2.85
C GLU A 51 1.51 14.15 4.15
N ALA A 52 1.50 12.83 4.26
CA ALA A 52 2.01 12.11 5.42
C ALA A 52 3.48 12.40 5.69
N GLU A 53 4.29 12.48 4.63
CA GLU A 53 5.72 12.76 4.73
C GLU A 53 5.96 14.21 5.14
N VAL A 54 5.16 15.15 4.62
CA VAL A 54 5.19 16.56 5.03
C VAL A 54 4.83 16.70 6.51
N ASP A 55 3.72 16.10 6.93
CA ASP A 55 3.24 16.15 8.31
C ASP A 55 4.23 15.50 9.28
N LYS A 56 4.83 14.36 8.92
CA LYS A 56 5.91 13.71 9.68
C LYS A 56 7.09 14.64 9.91
N ARG A 57 7.53 15.36 8.87
CA ARG A 57 8.65 16.31 8.96
C ARG A 57 8.31 17.51 9.85
N LYS A 58 7.08 18.02 9.77
CA LYS A 58 6.57 19.07 10.66
C LYS A 58 6.57 18.63 12.12
N LEU A 59 6.10 17.42 12.40
CA LEU A 59 6.11 16.85 13.75
C LEU A 59 7.54 16.62 14.27
N TYR A 60 8.46 16.15 13.41
CA TYR A 60 9.88 16.06 13.79
C TYR A 60 10.47 17.43 14.09
N PHE A 61 10.09 18.45 13.33
CA PHE A 61 10.53 19.81 13.58
C PHE A 61 9.99 20.35 14.91
N LEU A 62 8.72 20.10 15.23
CA LEU A 62 8.13 20.41 16.54
C LEU A 62 8.96 19.81 17.68
N GLY A 63 9.22 18.50 17.63
CA GLY A 63 10.01 17.83 18.67
C GLY A 63 11.42 18.40 18.79
N ARG A 64 12.03 18.81 17.66
CA ARG A 64 13.32 19.51 17.68
C ARG A 64 13.22 20.87 18.38
N LEU A 65 12.19 21.67 18.12
CA LEU A 65 11.99 22.99 18.76
C LEU A 65 11.78 22.87 20.27
N ILE A 66 11.01 21.87 20.70
CA ILE A 66 10.72 21.60 22.11
C ILE A 66 12.00 21.19 22.87
N LEU A 67 12.78 20.28 22.28
CA LEU A 67 13.98 19.70 22.92
C LEU A 67 15.26 20.57 22.78
N MET A 68 15.20 21.74 22.14
CA MET A 68 16.34 22.67 22.08
C MET A 68 16.70 23.21 23.46
N SER A 69 17.94 23.62 23.71
CA SER A 69 18.30 24.30 24.96
C SER A 69 17.61 25.66 25.10
N HIS A 70 17.31 26.10 26.33
CA HIS A 70 16.58 27.35 26.61
C HIS A 70 17.27 28.62 26.09
N GLY A 71 18.59 28.59 25.89
CA GLY A 71 19.36 29.72 25.33
C GLY A 71 19.10 29.99 23.84
N VAL A 72 18.52 29.03 23.11
CA VAL A 72 18.37 29.13 21.64
C VAL A 72 17.20 30.05 21.28
N GLN A 73 17.48 31.07 20.47
CA GLN A 73 16.49 32.08 20.07
C GLN A 73 15.27 31.47 19.37
N CYS A 74 15.46 30.45 18.53
CA CYS A 74 14.35 29.76 17.87
C CYS A 74 13.36 29.15 18.87
N ARG A 75 13.84 28.56 19.98
CA ARG A 75 12.98 28.00 21.03
C ARG A 75 12.21 29.10 21.74
N LYS A 76 12.87 30.22 22.07
CA LYS A 76 12.20 31.39 22.69
C LYS A 76 11.07 31.93 21.82
N ILE A 77 11.32 32.10 20.51
CA ILE A 77 10.30 32.55 19.55
C ILE A 77 9.15 31.54 19.45
N PHE A 78 9.46 30.24 19.41
CA PHE A 78 8.45 29.18 19.39
C PHE A 78 7.57 29.21 20.64
N LEU A 79 8.16 29.26 21.85
CA LEU A 79 7.44 29.31 23.11
C LEU A 79 6.56 30.56 23.22
N MET A 80 7.09 31.72 22.87
CA MET A 80 6.32 32.97 22.85
C MET A 80 5.09 32.86 21.94
N ARG A 81 5.25 32.29 20.74
CA ARG A 81 4.13 32.09 19.80
C ARG A 81 3.14 31.04 20.30
N LEU A 82 3.62 29.97 20.93
CA LEU A 82 2.78 28.92 21.50
C LEU A 82 1.92 29.44 22.66
N ILE A 83 2.53 30.18 23.59
CA ILE A 83 1.84 30.82 24.73
C ILE A 83 0.81 31.83 24.20
N ARG A 84 1.21 32.67 23.24
CA ARG A 84 0.29 33.64 22.62
C ARG A 84 -0.90 32.95 21.95
N TRP A 85 -0.68 31.83 21.25
CA TRP A 85 -1.75 31.05 20.65
C TRP A 85 -2.69 30.43 21.70
N LYS A 86 -2.14 29.92 22.81
CA LYS A 86 -2.92 29.36 23.91
C LYS A 86 -3.83 30.41 24.59
N TRP A 87 -3.33 31.64 24.73
CA TRP A 87 -4.05 32.72 25.44
C TRP A 87 -4.96 33.55 24.52
N ASN A 88 -4.62 33.68 23.25
CA ASN A 88 -5.47 34.35 22.26
C ASN A 88 -6.28 33.32 21.48
N HIS A 89 -7.55 33.13 21.86
CA HIS A 89 -8.53 32.35 21.10
C HIS A 89 -8.97 33.02 19.78
N THR A 90 -8.28 34.06 19.31
CA THR A 90 -8.63 34.70 18.05
C THR A 90 -8.18 33.81 16.89
N ASN A 91 -9.15 33.31 16.12
CA ASN A 91 -9.03 32.44 14.94
C ASN A 91 -8.15 33.01 13.79
N THR A 92 -7.45 34.11 13.99
CA THR A 92 -6.68 34.83 12.97
C THR A 92 -5.21 34.45 12.90
N LEU A 93 -4.72 33.61 13.83
CA LEU A 93 -3.33 33.18 13.80
C LEU A 93 -3.10 32.24 12.60
N LYS A 94 -2.42 32.75 11.58
CA LYS A 94 -1.81 31.94 10.50
C LYS A 94 -0.38 31.57 10.90
N GLY A 95 0.10 30.42 10.44
CA GLY A 95 1.50 30.03 10.61
C GLY A 95 1.70 28.64 11.23
N PHE A 96 2.92 28.41 11.73
CA PHE A 96 3.37 27.09 12.18
C PHE A 96 2.56 26.52 13.35
N ILE A 97 2.22 27.32 14.37
CA ILE A 97 1.51 26.83 15.58
C ILE A 97 0.11 26.29 15.27
N PRO A 98 -0.80 27.05 14.62
CA PRO A 98 -2.11 26.49 14.23
C PRO A 98 -1.98 25.27 13.30
N ASN A 99 -1.00 25.29 12.38
CA ASN A 99 -0.78 24.18 11.47
C ASN A 99 -0.36 22.91 12.21
N ILE A 100 0.59 23.02 13.16
CA ILE A 100 1.05 21.87 13.92
C ILE A 100 -0.01 21.34 14.88
N VAL A 101 -0.83 22.21 15.47
CA VAL A 101 -1.97 21.79 16.32
C VAL A 101 -2.97 20.98 15.50
N ARG A 102 -3.32 21.44 14.28
CA ARG A 102 -4.18 20.66 13.38
C ARG A 102 -3.60 19.29 13.05
N ILE A 103 -2.29 19.21 12.81
CA ILE A 103 -1.58 17.96 12.53
C ILE A 103 -1.58 17.04 13.76
N LEU A 104 -1.31 17.57 14.95
CA LEU A 104 -1.34 16.81 16.19
C LEU A 104 -2.75 16.25 16.46
N LEU A 105 -3.81 17.04 16.23
CA LEU A 105 -5.19 16.57 16.32
C LEU A 105 -5.48 15.45 15.29
N LYS A 106 -5.04 15.62 14.04
CA LYS A 106 -5.24 14.65 12.96
C LYS A 106 -4.66 13.26 13.30
N TYR A 107 -3.52 13.21 14.00
CA TYR A 107 -2.82 11.96 14.34
C TYR A 107 -2.98 11.53 15.80
N ASP A 108 -3.87 12.17 16.55
CA ASP A 108 -4.09 11.89 17.98
C ASP A 108 -2.81 12.00 18.83
N LEU A 109 -2.11 13.12 18.68
CA LEU A 109 -0.83 13.42 19.34
C LEU A 109 -0.88 14.68 20.22
N MET A 110 -2.06 15.28 20.42
CA MET A 110 -2.19 16.54 21.16
C MET A 110 -1.73 16.42 22.60
N ASP A 111 -1.91 15.27 23.24
CA ASP A 111 -1.55 15.05 24.64
C ASP A 111 -0.06 15.26 24.91
N PHE A 112 0.81 14.98 23.93
CA PHE A 112 2.25 15.25 24.06
C PHE A 112 2.57 16.74 24.12
N LEU A 113 1.83 17.57 23.38
CA LEU A 113 1.98 19.02 23.44
C LEU A 113 1.38 19.58 24.73
N THR A 114 0.24 19.05 25.16
CA THR A 114 -0.41 19.43 26.42
C THR A 114 0.46 19.09 27.63
N GLY A 115 1.00 17.86 27.68
CA GLY A 115 1.95 17.44 28.71
C GLY A 115 3.19 18.32 28.76
N TYR A 116 3.75 18.69 27.60
CA TYR A 116 4.86 19.62 27.55
C TYR A 116 4.51 20.99 28.14
N ILE A 117 3.33 21.53 27.83
CA ILE A 117 2.91 22.85 28.33
C ILE A 117 2.61 22.83 29.84
N LEU A 118 2.07 21.73 30.37
CA LEU A 118 1.63 21.65 31.76
C LEU A 118 2.72 21.18 32.73
N SER A 119 3.59 20.26 32.30
CA SER A 119 4.56 19.60 33.17
C SER A 119 5.99 19.60 32.62
N ASP A 120 6.27 20.31 31.52
CA ASP A 120 7.56 20.29 30.79
C ASP A 120 8.00 18.87 30.37
N GLN A 121 7.05 17.93 30.32
CA GLN A 121 7.31 16.55 29.93
C GLN A 121 7.12 16.39 28.41
N PHE A 122 8.17 15.96 27.74
CA PHE A 122 8.11 15.61 26.32
C PHE A 122 9.00 14.39 26.03
N PRO A 123 8.60 13.49 25.12
CA PRO A 123 9.43 12.35 24.75
C PRO A 123 10.79 12.81 24.22
N ASN A 124 11.85 12.07 24.55
CA ASN A 124 13.15 12.33 23.96
C ASN A 124 13.11 12.18 22.42
N LYS A 125 14.15 12.70 21.74
CA LYS A 125 14.20 12.76 20.27
C LYS A 125 13.96 11.41 19.58
N SER A 126 14.49 10.32 20.11
CA SER A 126 14.33 8.98 19.54
C SER A 126 12.91 8.46 19.74
N ALA A 127 12.38 8.58 20.97
CA ALA A 127 11.03 8.19 21.32
C ALA A 127 9.99 8.97 20.50
N TRP A 128 10.13 10.29 20.41
CA TRP A 128 9.22 11.14 19.62
C TRP A 128 9.18 10.71 18.15
N LYS A 129 10.34 10.42 17.54
CA LYS A 129 10.38 9.93 16.16
C LYS A 129 9.64 8.61 15.96
N LYS A 130 9.73 7.69 16.93
CA LYS A 130 9.01 6.40 16.90
C LYS A 130 7.50 6.61 17.03
N ILE A 131 7.07 7.42 18.01
CA ILE A 131 5.66 7.77 18.25
C ILE A 131 5.03 8.37 17.00
N VAL A 132 5.65 9.41 16.44
CA VAL A 132 5.14 10.07 15.21
C VAL A 132 5.04 9.09 14.04
N LYS A 133 6.04 8.23 13.82
CA LYS A 133 5.97 7.24 12.73
C LYS A 133 4.79 6.28 12.92
N LYS A 134 4.62 5.77 14.15
CA LYS A 134 3.55 4.83 14.48
C LYS A 134 2.18 5.44 14.21
N HIS A 135 1.88 6.59 14.80
CA HIS A 135 0.57 7.23 14.66
C HIS A 135 0.24 7.64 13.21
N ILE A 136 1.21 8.18 12.48
CA ILE A 136 1.02 8.50 11.05
C ILE A 136 0.76 7.23 10.24
N TYR A 137 1.53 6.17 10.49
CA TYR A 137 1.37 4.90 9.80
C TYR A 137 -0.01 4.29 10.05
N GLU A 138 -0.44 4.20 11.31
CA GLU A 138 -1.75 3.66 11.70
C GLU A 138 -2.88 4.46 11.05
N TYR A 139 -2.84 5.80 11.15
CA TYR A 139 -3.84 6.68 10.54
C TYR A 139 -3.98 6.43 9.02
N TYR A 140 -2.87 6.42 8.28
CA TYR A 140 -2.94 6.24 6.84
C TYR A 140 -3.19 4.81 6.40
N ASN A 141 -2.76 3.81 7.18
CA ASN A 141 -3.09 2.42 6.89
C ASN A 141 -4.61 2.22 6.98
N ASN A 142 -5.27 2.81 7.98
CA ASN A 142 -6.73 2.75 8.13
C ASN A 142 -7.45 3.44 6.97
N ILE A 143 -7.05 4.66 6.62
CA ILE A 143 -7.64 5.39 5.48
C ILE A 143 -7.41 4.66 4.15
N TRP A 144 -6.23 4.10 3.97
CA TRP A 144 -5.91 3.34 2.77
C TRP A 144 -6.76 2.06 2.69
N GLN A 145 -6.93 1.34 3.79
CA GLN A 145 -7.79 0.16 3.88
C GLN A 145 -9.25 0.47 3.55
N GLU A 146 -9.79 1.56 4.09
CA GLU A 146 -11.15 2.03 3.76
C GLU A 146 -11.27 2.34 2.24
N LYS A 147 -10.27 3.02 1.67
CA LYS A 147 -10.27 3.38 0.24
C LYS A 147 -10.18 2.18 -0.69
N ILE A 148 -9.43 1.14 -0.34
CA ILE A 148 -9.28 -0.04 -1.22
C ILE A 148 -10.45 -1.00 -1.06
N SER A 149 -11.02 -1.13 0.13
CA SER A 149 -12.17 -2.03 0.40
C SER A 149 -13.47 -1.53 -0.23
N THR A 150 -13.66 -0.21 -0.27
CA THR A 150 -14.82 0.43 -0.93
C THR A 150 -14.70 0.47 -2.46
N HIS A 151 -13.50 0.28 -3.00
CA HIS A 151 -13.26 0.35 -4.44
C HIS A 151 -13.46 -1.03 -5.09
N GLY A 152 -14.59 -1.24 -5.77
CA GLY A 152 -14.97 -2.56 -6.32
C GLY A 152 -13.89 -3.29 -7.13
N GLN A 153 -13.08 -2.57 -7.91
CA GLN A 153 -11.98 -3.18 -8.70
C GLN A 153 -10.76 -3.63 -7.89
N LEU A 154 -10.65 -3.21 -6.63
CA LEU A 154 -9.53 -3.50 -5.75
C LEU A 154 -9.88 -4.55 -4.68
N LYS A 155 -11.03 -5.21 -4.76
CA LYS A 155 -11.41 -6.26 -3.80
C LYS A 155 -10.32 -7.34 -3.66
N LEU A 156 -9.88 -7.89 -4.79
CA LEU A 156 -8.81 -8.89 -4.82
C LEU A 156 -7.49 -8.35 -4.24
N TYR A 157 -7.15 -7.11 -4.59
CA TYR A 157 -5.96 -6.45 -4.06
C TYR A 157 -6.04 -6.26 -2.54
N ALA A 158 -7.19 -5.86 -2.00
CA ALA A 158 -7.39 -5.64 -0.57
C ALA A 158 -7.28 -6.95 0.22
N GLU A 159 -7.74 -8.07 -0.35
CA GLU A 159 -7.63 -9.39 0.27
C GLU A 159 -6.21 -9.97 0.24
N VAL A 160 -5.46 -9.71 -0.84
CA VAL A 160 -4.06 -10.13 -0.97
C VAL A 160 -3.14 -9.25 -0.13
N HIS A 161 -3.43 -7.95 -0.07
CA HIS A 161 -2.59 -6.94 0.56
C HIS A 161 -3.37 -6.16 1.63
N PRO A 162 -3.59 -6.75 2.82
CA PRO A 162 -4.37 -6.14 3.90
C PRO A 162 -3.60 -5.06 4.69
N VAL A 163 -2.33 -4.82 4.36
CA VAL A 163 -1.48 -3.84 5.05
C VAL A 163 -0.71 -3.02 4.02
N ASN A 164 -0.55 -1.72 4.27
CA ASN A 164 0.19 -0.81 3.39
C ASN A 164 1.71 -0.99 3.55
N GLU A 165 2.21 -2.15 3.12
CA GLU A 165 3.63 -2.49 3.12
C GLU A 165 4.14 -2.77 1.70
N ILE A 166 5.45 -3.00 1.54
CA ILE A 166 5.98 -3.37 0.23
C ILE A 166 5.43 -4.73 -0.16
N SER A 167 4.85 -4.82 -1.36
CA SER A 167 4.30 -6.05 -1.91
C SER A 167 5.39 -7.14 -2.01
N PRO A 168 5.07 -8.41 -1.65
CA PRO A 168 5.98 -9.53 -1.85
C PRO A 168 6.51 -9.64 -3.29
N TRP A 169 5.69 -9.24 -4.26
CA TRP A 169 6.06 -9.19 -5.67
C TRP A 169 7.21 -8.24 -5.98
N TRP A 170 7.26 -7.08 -5.33
CA TRP A 170 8.37 -6.14 -5.51
C TRP A 170 9.63 -6.56 -4.75
N LEU A 171 9.47 -7.23 -3.61
CA LEU A 171 10.60 -7.87 -2.92
C LEU A 171 11.21 -8.96 -3.82
N LEU A 172 10.36 -9.77 -4.46
CA LEU A 172 10.78 -10.80 -5.40
C LEU A 172 11.44 -10.22 -6.65
N ALA A 173 10.88 -9.17 -7.25
CA ALA A 173 11.44 -8.51 -8.43
C ALA A 173 12.86 -7.98 -8.17
N ARG A 174 13.13 -7.50 -6.95
CA ARG A 174 14.47 -7.08 -6.53
C ARG A 174 15.45 -8.26 -6.47
N MET A 175 14.98 -9.44 -6.04
CA MET A 175 15.81 -10.64 -5.92
C MET A 175 15.99 -11.38 -7.26
N LYS A 176 14.99 -11.34 -8.14
CA LYS A 176 14.93 -12.06 -9.41
C LYS A 176 14.43 -11.15 -10.55
N PRO A 177 15.27 -10.21 -11.03
CA PRO A 177 14.87 -9.25 -12.05
C PRO A 177 14.40 -9.88 -13.37
N ASP A 178 14.86 -11.08 -13.69
CA ASP A 178 14.48 -11.81 -14.92
C ASP A 178 12.97 -12.14 -14.98
N PHE A 179 12.29 -12.14 -13.81
CA PHE A 179 10.86 -12.39 -13.69
C PHE A 179 10.01 -11.11 -13.71
N MET A 180 10.61 -9.94 -13.94
CA MET A 180 9.93 -8.65 -13.89
C MET A 180 8.68 -8.59 -14.79
N LYS A 181 8.72 -9.24 -15.96
CA LYS A 181 7.58 -9.27 -16.89
C LYS A 181 6.40 -10.05 -16.32
N GLN A 182 6.67 -11.20 -15.71
CA GLN A 182 5.69 -12.08 -15.07
C GLN A 182 5.10 -11.41 -13.84
N ILE A 183 5.95 -10.82 -13.01
CA ILE A 183 5.55 -10.06 -11.82
C ILE A 183 4.62 -8.90 -12.20
N ASN A 184 4.95 -8.15 -13.26
CA ASN A 184 4.08 -7.08 -13.75
C ASN A 184 2.70 -7.59 -14.21
N ASP A 185 2.61 -8.79 -14.79
CA ASP A 185 1.32 -9.39 -15.17
C ASP A 185 0.49 -9.75 -13.93
N VAL A 186 1.13 -10.28 -12.87
CA VAL A 186 0.45 -10.53 -11.58
C VAL A 186 -0.07 -9.23 -10.98
N LEU A 187 0.77 -8.18 -10.91
CA LEU A 187 0.39 -6.88 -10.36
C LEU A 187 -0.74 -6.23 -11.15
N ARG A 188 -0.77 -6.41 -12.48
CA ARG A 188 -1.86 -5.92 -13.32
C ARG A 188 -3.19 -6.59 -12.99
N LEU A 189 -3.17 -7.89 -12.76
CA LEU A 189 -4.35 -8.67 -12.34
C LEU A 189 -4.84 -8.22 -10.96
N LEU A 190 -3.93 -8.13 -9.99
CA LEU A 190 -4.22 -7.69 -8.63
C LEU A 190 -4.89 -6.31 -8.62
N CYS A 191 -4.33 -5.34 -9.34
CA CYS A 191 -4.86 -3.98 -9.38
C CYS A 191 -6.08 -3.80 -10.29
N GLY A 192 -6.69 -4.89 -10.79
CA GLY A 192 -7.89 -4.83 -11.64
C GLY A 192 -7.66 -4.18 -13.01
N SER A 193 -6.42 -4.17 -13.48
CA SER A 193 -5.99 -3.46 -14.70
C SER A 193 -5.80 -4.36 -15.92
N TYR A 194 -6.50 -5.48 -15.95
CA TYR A 194 -6.55 -6.35 -17.11
C TYR A 194 -7.52 -5.81 -18.16
N LYS A 195 -7.24 -6.12 -19.43
CA LYS A 195 -8.18 -5.90 -20.53
C LYS A 195 -8.89 -7.21 -20.80
N ILE A 196 -10.08 -7.15 -21.37
CA ILE A 196 -10.71 -8.28 -22.06
C ILE A 196 -11.05 -7.75 -23.45
N LYS A 197 -10.53 -8.39 -24.51
CA LYS A 197 -10.72 -7.96 -25.92
C LYS A 197 -10.36 -6.48 -26.15
N GLY A 198 -9.25 -6.03 -25.57
CA GLY A 198 -8.76 -4.65 -25.71
C GLY A 198 -9.57 -3.57 -24.95
N LYS A 199 -10.72 -3.90 -24.37
CA LYS A 199 -11.56 -2.96 -23.58
C LYS A 199 -11.24 -3.09 -22.08
N ARG A 200 -11.18 -1.95 -21.38
CA ARG A 200 -11.10 -1.93 -19.91
C ARG A 200 -12.44 -2.40 -19.33
N VAL A 201 -12.38 -3.32 -18.39
CA VAL A 201 -13.57 -3.90 -17.76
C VAL A 201 -13.93 -3.06 -16.54
N ASN A 202 -14.77 -2.03 -16.74
CA ASN A 202 -15.57 -1.44 -15.66
C ASN A 202 -16.99 -2.03 -15.70
N LYS A 203 -17.10 -3.36 -15.79
CA LYS A 203 -18.40 -4.03 -15.86
C LYS A 203 -18.89 -4.35 -14.44
N PRO A 204 -20.21 -4.32 -14.20
CA PRO A 204 -20.78 -4.72 -12.91
C PRO A 204 -20.47 -6.20 -12.61
N GLU A 205 -20.41 -6.56 -11.32
CA GLU A 205 -20.03 -7.90 -10.85
C GLU A 205 -20.97 -9.03 -11.33
N THR A 206 -22.18 -8.68 -11.74
CA THR A 206 -23.18 -9.60 -12.30
C THR A 206 -23.00 -9.86 -13.79
N TYR A 207 -22.10 -9.12 -14.45
CA TYR A 207 -21.88 -9.26 -15.89
C TYR A 207 -21.14 -10.57 -16.18
N ARG A 208 -21.72 -11.40 -17.05
CA ARG A 208 -21.05 -12.60 -17.56
C ARG A 208 -20.27 -12.27 -18.82
N ASP A 209 -18.97 -12.58 -18.80
CA ASP A 209 -18.11 -12.53 -19.98
C ASP A 209 -17.89 -13.95 -20.53
N TYR A 210 -17.44 -14.02 -21.78
CA TYR A 210 -17.10 -15.26 -22.47
C TYR A 210 -15.60 -15.42 -22.57
N CYS A 211 -15.11 -16.62 -22.26
CA CYS A 211 -13.70 -16.97 -22.42
C CYS A 211 -13.41 -17.32 -23.87
N ASN A 212 -12.42 -16.66 -24.48
CA ASN A 212 -12.02 -16.95 -25.86
C ASN A 212 -11.32 -18.31 -26.01
N VAL A 213 -10.78 -18.86 -24.91
CA VAL A 213 -9.99 -20.10 -24.94
C VAL A 213 -10.88 -21.33 -24.79
N CYS A 214 -11.78 -21.32 -23.81
CA CYS A 214 -12.65 -22.48 -23.53
C CYS A 214 -14.12 -22.26 -23.90
N ASN A 215 -14.49 -21.09 -24.45
CA ASN A 215 -15.84 -20.73 -24.84
C ASN A 215 -16.90 -20.80 -23.72
N SER A 216 -16.48 -20.84 -22.44
CA SER A 216 -17.41 -20.85 -21.30
C SER A 216 -17.74 -19.44 -20.81
N ASN A 217 -18.95 -19.29 -20.27
CA ASN A 217 -19.36 -18.10 -19.52
C ASN A 217 -18.74 -18.05 -18.13
N PHE A 218 -18.31 -16.87 -17.68
CA PHE A 218 -17.80 -16.66 -16.33
C PHE A 218 -18.20 -15.30 -15.77
N LEU A 219 -18.21 -15.19 -14.43
CA LEU A 219 -18.44 -13.93 -13.71
C LEU A 219 -17.12 -13.23 -13.33
N ASN A 220 -16.15 -14.00 -12.87
CA ASN A 220 -14.85 -13.47 -12.46
C ASN A 220 -13.76 -13.96 -13.43
N PRO A 221 -13.22 -13.07 -14.28
CA PRO A 221 -12.21 -13.43 -15.29
C PRO A 221 -10.92 -13.96 -14.66
N VAL A 222 -10.51 -13.41 -13.51
CA VAL A 222 -9.28 -13.83 -12.83
C VAL A 222 -9.46 -15.24 -12.25
N LYS A 223 -10.57 -15.47 -11.54
CA LYS A 223 -10.91 -16.78 -11.00
C LYS A 223 -11.04 -17.83 -12.10
N HIS A 224 -11.73 -17.48 -13.19
CA HIS A 224 -11.88 -18.38 -14.33
C HIS A 224 -10.52 -18.73 -14.96
N ALA A 225 -9.72 -17.72 -15.34
CA ALA A 225 -8.45 -17.93 -16.01
C ALA A 225 -7.45 -18.77 -15.18
N LEU A 226 -7.44 -18.56 -13.86
CA LEU A 226 -6.48 -19.18 -12.95
C LEU A 226 -6.96 -20.49 -12.30
N LEU A 227 -8.26 -20.76 -12.21
CA LEU A 227 -8.76 -21.96 -11.50
C LEU A 227 -9.60 -22.90 -12.37
N TYR A 228 -10.35 -22.37 -13.34
CA TYR A 228 -11.43 -23.15 -13.98
C TYR A 228 -11.37 -23.21 -15.49
N CYS A 229 -10.52 -22.43 -16.16
CA CYS A 229 -10.47 -22.43 -17.61
C CYS A 229 -9.94 -23.78 -18.11
N ASN A 230 -10.72 -24.48 -18.92
CA ASN A 230 -10.29 -25.76 -19.49
C ASN A 230 -9.05 -25.59 -20.38
N GLY A 231 -8.87 -24.44 -21.02
CA GLY A 231 -7.69 -24.15 -21.83
C GLY A 231 -6.39 -23.97 -21.03
N THR A 232 -6.47 -23.86 -19.70
CA THR A 232 -5.30 -23.79 -18.81
C THR A 232 -5.22 -24.96 -17.84
N SER A 233 -5.93 -26.07 -18.10
CA SER A 233 -5.93 -27.24 -17.21
C SER A 233 -4.54 -27.85 -17.05
N GLN A 234 -3.82 -28.08 -18.14
CA GLN A 234 -2.48 -28.65 -18.12
C GLN A 234 -1.53 -27.82 -17.25
N LEU A 235 -1.58 -26.49 -17.33
CA LEU A 235 -0.73 -25.61 -16.52
C LEU A 235 -1.08 -25.65 -15.04
N ARG A 236 -2.36 -25.89 -14.70
CA ARG A 236 -2.77 -26.08 -13.31
C ARG A 236 -2.25 -27.40 -12.77
N GLU A 237 -2.32 -28.45 -13.57
CA GLU A 237 -1.76 -29.77 -13.24
C GLU A 237 -0.24 -29.66 -13.02
N GLU A 238 0.50 -29.03 -13.95
CA GLU A 238 1.94 -28.78 -13.82
C GLU A 238 2.30 -27.93 -12.59
N LEU A 239 1.45 -26.97 -12.20
CA LEU A 239 1.65 -26.20 -10.98
C LEU A 239 1.47 -27.10 -9.74
N TRP A 240 0.44 -27.94 -9.71
CA TRP A 240 0.16 -28.84 -8.59
C TRP A 240 1.18 -29.97 -8.46
N GLU A 241 1.64 -30.55 -9.57
CA GLU A 241 2.75 -31.51 -9.59
C GLU A 241 3.99 -30.88 -8.97
N TRP A 242 4.35 -29.67 -9.42
CA TRP A 242 5.49 -28.97 -8.84
C TRP A 242 5.34 -28.68 -7.34
N ILE A 243 4.13 -28.30 -6.89
CA ILE A 243 3.83 -28.10 -5.46
C ILE A 243 4.06 -29.42 -4.70
N ASN A 244 3.52 -30.54 -5.19
CA ASN A 244 3.66 -31.84 -4.55
C ASN A 244 5.11 -32.32 -4.48
N ASP A 245 5.91 -32.03 -5.51
CA ASP A 245 7.30 -32.50 -5.62
C ASP A 245 8.30 -31.64 -4.83
N THR A 246 8.01 -30.35 -4.67
CA THR A 246 8.97 -29.37 -4.11
C THR A 246 8.63 -28.92 -2.69
N MET A 247 7.34 -28.87 -2.34
CA MET A 247 6.90 -28.32 -1.06
C MET A 247 6.94 -29.36 0.07
N PRO A 248 7.22 -28.95 1.32
CA PRO A 248 7.04 -29.81 2.48
C PRO A 248 5.61 -30.36 2.55
N ILE A 249 5.47 -31.60 3.02
CA ILE A 249 4.18 -32.30 3.06
C ILE A 249 3.12 -31.49 3.81
N GLU A 250 3.49 -30.87 4.93
CA GLU A 250 2.59 -30.05 5.75
C GLU A 250 2.04 -28.87 4.95
N MET A 251 2.88 -28.26 4.12
CA MET A 251 2.51 -27.14 3.26
C MET A 251 1.60 -27.60 2.11
N THR A 252 1.93 -28.72 1.47
CA THR A 252 1.11 -29.29 0.40
C THR A 252 -0.29 -29.64 0.91
N VAL A 253 -0.38 -30.31 2.06
CA VAL A 253 -1.67 -30.61 2.71
C VAL A 253 -2.42 -29.33 3.07
N HIS A 254 -1.73 -28.31 3.58
CA HIS A 254 -2.36 -27.03 3.88
C HIS A 254 -2.92 -26.36 2.62
N LEU A 255 -2.13 -26.26 1.54
CA LEU A 255 -2.58 -25.68 0.27
C LEU A 255 -3.76 -26.45 -0.33
N ALA A 256 -3.75 -27.78 -0.25
CA ALA A 256 -4.85 -28.63 -0.72
C ALA A 256 -6.13 -28.48 0.13
N SER A 257 -6.00 -28.07 1.39
CA SER A 257 -7.14 -27.81 2.28
C SER A 257 -7.80 -26.44 2.07
N LEU A 258 -7.14 -25.53 1.35
CA LEU A 258 -7.66 -24.19 1.08
C LEU A 258 -8.88 -24.26 0.17
N THR A 259 -9.82 -23.33 0.37
CA THR A 259 -10.84 -23.07 -0.64
C THR A 259 -10.21 -22.53 -1.93
N ASP A 260 -10.89 -22.70 -3.06
CA ASP A 260 -10.47 -22.14 -4.35
C ASP A 260 -10.10 -20.65 -4.29
N MET A 261 -10.85 -19.88 -3.50
CA MET A 261 -10.58 -18.44 -3.33
C MET A 261 -9.33 -18.20 -2.49
N GLU A 262 -9.13 -18.93 -1.40
CA GLU A 262 -7.92 -18.80 -0.59
C GLU A 262 -6.68 -19.20 -1.38
N PHE A 263 -6.74 -20.33 -2.11
CA PHE A 263 -5.65 -20.75 -2.99
C PHE A 263 -5.33 -19.69 -4.06
N LEU A 264 -6.36 -19.12 -4.68
CA LEU A 264 -6.20 -17.99 -5.62
C LEU A 264 -5.47 -16.80 -4.98
N LEU A 265 -5.84 -16.42 -3.76
CA LEU A 265 -5.18 -15.32 -3.05
C LEU A 265 -3.71 -15.64 -2.79
N VAL A 266 -3.38 -16.89 -2.43
CA VAL A 266 -2.01 -17.34 -2.16
C VAL A 266 -1.13 -17.28 -3.42
N ILE A 267 -1.58 -17.82 -4.56
CA ILE A 267 -0.83 -17.73 -5.82
C ILE A 267 -0.71 -16.28 -6.33
N LEU A 268 -1.61 -15.40 -5.89
CA LEU A 268 -1.53 -13.96 -6.13
C LEU A 268 -0.72 -13.21 -5.07
N GLY A 269 -0.10 -13.90 -4.13
CA GLY A 269 0.91 -13.37 -3.21
C GLY A 269 0.40 -13.04 -1.82
N LYS A 270 -0.80 -13.49 -1.43
CA LYS A 270 -1.27 -13.38 -0.05
C LYS A 270 -0.36 -14.20 0.85
N LYS A 271 0.22 -13.55 1.85
CA LYS A 271 1.06 -14.22 2.85
C LYS A 271 0.23 -15.21 3.65
N LEU A 272 0.74 -16.44 3.77
CA LEU A 272 0.27 -17.42 4.75
C LEU A 272 1.26 -17.45 5.89
N GLU A 273 0.78 -17.44 7.14
CA GLU A 273 1.64 -17.46 8.33
C GLU A 273 2.57 -18.69 8.34
N VAL A 274 2.03 -19.85 7.96
CA VAL A 274 2.79 -21.11 7.86
C VAL A 274 3.93 -21.02 6.84
N LEU A 275 3.73 -20.27 5.74
CA LEU A 275 4.73 -20.11 4.67
C LEU A 275 5.79 -19.06 5.01
N CYS A 276 5.43 -18.07 5.81
CA CYS A 276 6.36 -16.99 6.18
C CYS A 276 7.49 -17.48 7.09
N ALA A 277 7.36 -18.66 7.71
CA ALA A 277 8.43 -19.27 8.50
C ALA A 277 9.61 -19.76 7.62
N ASN A 278 9.38 -20.06 6.33
CA ASN A 278 10.43 -20.48 5.41
C ASN A 278 10.46 -19.57 4.17
N THR A 279 11.33 -18.55 4.23
CA THR A 279 11.43 -17.50 3.20
C THR A 279 11.81 -18.04 1.82
N ASP A 280 12.60 -19.10 1.76
CA ASP A 280 13.09 -19.64 0.49
C ASP A 280 11.97 -20.37 -0.24
N ILE A 281 11.22 -21.20 0.48
CA ILE A 281 10.06 -21.93 -0.04
C ILE A 281 8.98 -20.96 -0.53
N TRP A 282 8.70 -19.91 0.25
CA TRP A 282 7.76 -18.87 -0.16
C TRP A 282 8.22 -18.15 -1.44
N THR A 283 9.51 -17.87 -1.56
CA THR A 283 10.10 -17.23 -2.74
C THR A 283 9.94 -18.10 -3.98
N GLU A 284 10.22 -19.41 -3.87
CA GLU A 284 10.05 -20.36 -4.97
C GLU A 284 8.57 -20.50 -5.38
N LEU A 285 7.65 -20.57 -4.40
CA LEU A 285 6.21 -20.60 -4.69
C LEU A 285 5.78 -19.36 -5.48
N LEU A 286 6.23 -18.17 -5.08
CA LEU A 286 5.91 -16.94 -5.79
C LEU A 286 6.49 -16.92 -7.20
N LEU A 287 7.71 -17.43 -7.43
CA LEU A 287 8.30 -17.52 -8.77
C LEU A 287 7.48 -18.43 -9.68
N LYS A 288 7.12 -19.62 -9.19
CA LYS A 288 6.29 -20.56 -9.96
C LYS A 288 4.91 -19.97 -10.23
N SER A 289 4.32 -19.33 -9.22
CA SER A 289 3.03 -18.65 -9.34
C SER A 289 3.07 -17.50 -10.34
N ALA A 290 4.13 -16.69 -10.36
CA ALA A 290 4.28 -15.60 -11.32
C ALA A 290 4.31 -16.11 -12.77
N SER A 291 5.06 -17.18 -13.02
CA SER A 291 5.10 -17.81 -14.35
C SER A 291 3.74 -18.37 -14.77
N TYR A 292 3.09 -19.10 -13.88
CA TYR A 292 1.76 -19.67 -14.08
C TYR A 292 0.72 -18.57 -14.40
N VAL A 293 0.63 -17.57 -13.53
CA VAL A 293 -0.32 -16.46 -13.65
C VAL A 293 -0.06 -15.65 -14.91
N SER A 294 1.21 -15.37 -15.24
CA SER A 294 1.57 -14.63 -16.45
C SER A 294 1.16 -15.38 -17.72
N PHE A 295 1.32 -16.70 -17.76
CA PHE A 295 0.87 -17.50 -18.89
C PHE A 295 -0.67 -17.44 -19.02
N CYS A 296 -1.38 -17.75 -17.93
CA CYS A 296 -2.85 -17.74 -17.93
C CYS A 296 -3.42 -16.36 -18.29
N TYR A 297 -2.80 -15.28 -17.81
CA TYR A 297 -3.16 -13.91 -18.13
C TYR A 297 -3.06 -13.64 -19.64
N ARG A 298 -1.92 -13.98 -20.25
CA ARG A 298 -1.67 -13.69 -21.66
C ARG A 298 -2.55 -14.54 -22.58
N SER A 299 -2.80 -15.79 -22.22
CA SER A 299 -3.61 -16.71 -23.01
C SER A 299 -5.11 -16.42 -22.96
N ASN A 300 -5.63 -15.87 -21.84
CA ASN A 300 -7.08 -15.69 -21.67
C ASN A 300 -7.57 -14.23 -21.73
N LEU A 301 -6.73 -13.26 -21.34
CA LEU A 301 -7.18 -11.90 -21.07
C LEU A 301 -6.57 -10.88 -22.03
N VAL A 302 -5.38 -11.14 -22.58
CA VAL A 302 -4.73 -10.22 -23.53
C VAL A 302 -5.11 -10.51 -24.99
N SER A 303 -5.39 -11.77 -25.33
CA SER A 303 -5.83 -12.24 -26.66
C SER A 303 -7.27 -11.84 -26.98
#